data_AF-A0A9D2FA32-F1
#
_entry.id   AF-A0A9D2FA32-F1
#
_cell.length_a   1.000
_cell.length_b   1.000
_cell.length_c   1.000
_cell.angle_alpha   90.00
_cell.angle_beta   90.00
_cell.angle_gamma   90.00
#
_symmetry.space_group_name_H-M   'P 1'
#
loop_
_entity.id
_entity.type
_entity.pdbx_description
1 polymer ?
#
loop_
_entity_poly.entity_id
_entity_poly.type
_entity_poly.pdbx_seq_one_letter_code
_entity_poly.pdbx_strand_id
1 'polypeptide(L)'
;KQKDFLAVDHAEKPFEELIQYHTYDLLVLLRLVRAERSTAYDMMISIQRLIKKAPEGSQDDSSNAEVIKHAETDYKRQTSRMKLLEGILIDRMGYKPKRVDNKLLEALQAKIQRK
;
A
#
# COMPACT_ATOMS: atom_id res chain seq x y z
N LYS A 1 15.43 12.96 9.40
CA LYS A 1 15.65 13.68 8.13
C LYS A 1 14.65 13.16 7.10
N GLN A 2 14.15 14.02 6.22
CA GLN A 2 13.25 13.60 5.14
C GLN A 2 14.01 12.77 4.10
N LYS A 3 13.33 11.83 3.45
CA LYS A 3 13.90 11.09 2.31
C LYS A 3 13.62 11.82 1.01
N ASP A 4 14.63 11.89 0.13
CA ASP A 4 14.51 12.53 -1.19
C ASP A 4 13.66 11.69 -2.16
N PHE A 5 13.66 10.38 -1.96
CA PHE A 5 12.89 9.43 -2.77
C PHE A 5 12.20 8.38 -1.89
N LEU A 6 10.94 8.09 -2.22
CA LEU A 6 10.13 7.06 -1.58
C LEU A 6 9.45 6.21 -2.64
N ALA A 7 9.64 4.90 -2.51
CA ALA A 7 8.95 3.88 -3.30
C ALA A 7 8.11 2.98 -2.38
N VAL A 8 7.13 2.27 -2.94
CA VAL A 8 6.25 1.34 -2.21
C VAL A 8 7.04 0.36 -1.35
N ASP A 9 8.17 -0.15 -1.86
CA ASP A 9 9.05 -1.10 -1.17
C ASP A 9 9.57 -0.60 0.17
N HIS A 10 9.62 0.72 0.38
CA HIS A 10 10.00 1.28 1.68
C HIS A 10 8.99 0.94 2.78
N ALA A 11 7.74 0.59 2.44
CA ALA A 11 6.74 0.12 3.39
C ALA A 11 7.02 -1.28 3.92
N GLU A 12 7.92 -2.02 3.25
CA GLU A 12 8.31 -3.36 3.66
C GLU A 12 9.33 -3.38 4.79
N LYS A 13 9.88 -2.22 5.12
CA LYS A 13 10.78 -2.06 6.26
C LYS A 13 10.13 -2.51 7.57
N PRO A 14 10.93 -3.00 8.54
CA PRO A 14 10.44 -3.35 9.86
C PRO A 14 9.86 -2.13 10.55
N PHE A 15 8.95 -2.36 11.50
CA PHE A 15 8.29 -1.30 12.27
C PHE A 15 9.31 -0.32 12.89
N GLU A 16 10.38 -0.84 13.47
CA GLU A 16 11.46 -0.06 14.11
C GLU A 16 12.14 0.95 13.17
N GLU A 17 12.22 0.63 11.88
CA GLU A 17 12.73 1.57 10.86
C GLU A 17 11.63 2.57 10.46
N LEU A 18 10.39 2.09 10.25
CA LEU A 18 9.27 2.93 9.82
C LEU A 18 8.93 4.01 10.85
N ILE A 19 9.02 3.72 12.14
CA ILE A 19 8.78 4.71 13.20
C ILE A 19 9.83 5.83 13.23
N GLN A 20 10.95 5.69 12.53
CA GLN A 20 11.97 6.75 12.41
C GLN A 20 11.73 7.67 11.21
N TYR A 21 10.83 7.29 10.29
CA TYR A 21 10.55 8.09 9.10
C TYR A 21 9.88 9.40 9.50
N HIS A 22 10.07 10.46 8.72
CA HIS A 22 9.35 11.70 8.97
C HIS A 22 7.85 11.51 8.73
N THR A 23 6.98 12.25 9.43
CA THR A 23 5.52 12.13 9.26
C THR A 23 5.08 12.42 7.83
N TYR A 24 5.77 13.36 7.15
CA TYR A 24 5.59 13.59 5.72
C TYR A 24 5.86 12.32 4.89
N ASP A 25 6.99 11.65 5.13
CA ASP A 25 7.39 10.45 4.40
C ASP A 25 6.38 9.32 4.61
N LEU A 26 5.87 9.15 5.84
CA LEU A 26 4.83 8.18 6.14
C LEU A 26 3.51 8.48 5.41
N LEU A 27 3.13 9.74 5.27
CA LEU A 27 1.93 10.12 4.50
C LEU A 27 2.11 9.80 3.01
N VAL A 28 3.27 10.14 2.44
CA VAL A 28 3.60 9.79 1.06
C VAL A 28 3.57 8.27 0.86
N LEU A 29 4.19 7.52 1.78
CA LEU A 29 4.26 6.07 1.72
C LEU A 29 2.86 5.43 1.87
N LEU A 30 2.03 5.96 2.76
CA LEU A 30 0.63 5.54 2.89
C LEU A 30 -0.15 5.75 1.59
N ARG A 31 0.08 6.86 0.89
CA ARG A 31 -0.54 7.11 -0.43
C ARG A 31 -0.11 6.07 -1.46
N LEU A 32 1.18 5.76 -1.54
CA LEU A 32 1.74 4.77 -2.45
C LEU A 32 1.17 3.38 -2.17
N VAL A 33 1.21 2.92 -0.92
CA VAL A 33 0.69 1.60 -0.51
C VAL A 33 -0.82 1.49 -0.73
N ARG A 34 -1.58 2.59 -0.58
CA ARG A 34 -3.02 2.58 -0.91
C ARG A 34 -3.28 2.35 -2.39
N ALA A 35 -2.47 2.94 -3.27
CA ALA A 35 -2.55 2.72 -4.71
C ALA A 35 -2.15 1.29 -5.08
N GLU A 36 -1.07 0.76 -4.46
CA GLU A 36 -0.62 -0.62 -4.66
C GLU A 36 -1.70 -1.63 -4.23
N ARG A 37 -2.31 -1.42 -3.04
CA ARG A 37 -3.39 -2.27 -2.53
C ARG A 37 -4.59 -2.30 -3.48
N SER A 38 -4.98 -1.14 -4.03
CA SER A 38 -6.05 -1.06 -5.02
C SER A 38 -5.71 -1.86 -6.28
N THR A 39 -4.48 -1.71 -6.79
CA THR A 39 -3.99 -2.47 -7.94
C THR A 39 -4.01 -3.98 -7.69
N ALA A 40 -3.51 -4.43 -6.53
CA ALA A 40 -3.53 -5.84 -6.15
C ALA A 40 -4.95 -6.40 -6.03
N TYR A 41 -5.90 -5.61 -5.50
CA TYR A 41 -7.31 -6.00 -5.45
C TYR A 41 -7.90 -6.15 -6.85
N ASP A 42 -7.68 -5.16 -7.72
CA ASP A 42 -8.22 -5.18 -9.09
C ASP A 42 -7.64 -6.35 -9.90
N MET A 43 -6.35 -6.67 -9.72
CA MET A 43 -5.72 -7.86 -10.29
C MET A 43 -6.35 -9.14 -9.77
N MET A 44 -6.51 -9.29 -8.45
CA MET A 44 -7.13 -10.47 -7.84
C MET A 44 -8.55 -10.69 -8.39
N ILE A 45 -9.36 -9.64 -8.48
CA ILE A 45 -10.72 -9.72 -9.04
C ILE A 45 -10.69 -10.07 -10.53
N SER A 46 -9.74 -9.53 -11.29
CA SER A 46 -9.60 -9.82 -12.71
C SER A 46 -9.22 -11.28 -12.96
N ILE A 47 -8.25 -11.81 -12.20
CA ILE A 47 -7.85 -13.22 -12.24
C ILE A 47 -9.03 -14.13 -11.93
N GLN A 48 -9.76 -13.87 -10.84
CA GLN A 48 -10.93 -14.65 -10.48
C GLN A 48 -12.01 -14.65 -11.57
N ARG A 49 -12.21 -13.52 -12.25
CA ARG A 49 -13.17 -13.43 -13.37
C ARG A 49 -12.71 -14.19 -14.60
N LEU A 50 -11.42 -14.15 -14.92
CA LEU A 50 -10.85 -14.87 -16.06
C LEU A 50 -10.99 -16.39 -15.86
N ILE A 51 -10.62 -16.90 -14.69
CA ILE A 51 -10.73 -18.33 -14.38
C ILE A 51 -12.18 -18.81 -14.44
N LYS A 52 -13.14 -18.04 -13.90
CA LYS A 52 -14.57 -18.38 -13.97
C LYS A 52 -15.15 -18.39 -15.39
N LYS A 53 -14.53 -17.67 -16.32
CA LYS A 53 -14.98 -17.60 -17.72
C LYS A 53 -14.23 -18.56 -18.63
N ALA A 54 -13.19 -19.23 -18.12
CA ALA A 54 -12.41 -20.18 -18.89
C ALA A 54 -13.28 -21.41 -19.21
N PRO A 55 -13.31 -21.89 -20.46
CA PRO A 55 -14.06 -23.09 -20.81
C PRO A 55 -13.50 -24.31 -20.05
N GLU A 56 -14.38 -25.21 -19.61
CA GLU A 56 -13.98 -26.43 -18.90
C GLU A 56 -12.92 -27.20 -19.71
N GLY A 57 -11.75 -27.46 -19.11
CA GLY A 57 -10.62 -28.15 -19.76
C GLY A 57 -9.53 -27.27 -20.37
N SER A 58 -9.61 -25.93 -20.24
CA SER A 58 -8.62 -25.00 -20.82
C SER A 58 -7.35 -24.78 -19.99
N GLN A 59 -7.32 -25.15 -18.70
CA GLN A 59 -6.14 -25.06 -17.83
C GLN A 59 -6.26 -26.02 -16.64
N ASP A 60 -5.11 -26.42 -16.09
CA ASP A 60 -5.00 -27.34 -14.96
C ASP A 60 -5.48 -26.66 -13.66
N ASP A 61 -6.50 -27.20 -12.98
CA ASP A 61 -7.16 -26.58 -11.81
C ASP A 61 -6.19 -26.22 -10.68
N SER A 62 -5.10 -27.01 -10.54
CA SER A 62 -4.02 -26.76 -9.59
C SER A 62 -3.30 -25.43 -9.86
N SER A 63 -3.03 -25.12 -11.13
CA SER A 63 -2.34 -23.88 -11.53
C SER A 63 -3.19 -22.63 -11.26
N ASN A 64 -4.50 -22.73 -11.54
CA ASN A 64 -5.46 -21.66 -11.28
C ASN A 64 -5.59 -21.34 -9.78
N ALA A 65 -5.61 -22.39 -8.94
CA ALA A 65 -5.67 -22.24 -7.50
C ALA A 65 -4.43 -21.53 -6.93
N GLU A 66 -3.23 -21.86 -7.43
CA GLU A 66 -1.98 -21.21 -7.03
C GLU A 66 -1.96 -19.71 -7.39
N VAL A 67 -2.38 -19.36 -8.60
CA VAL A 67 -2.43 -17.96 -9.06
C VAL A 67 -3.41 -17.14 -8.21
N ILE A 68 -4.59 -17.67 -7.91
CA ILE A 68 -5.56 -17.00 -7.02
C ILE A 68 -4.94 -16.80 -5.63
N LYS A 69 -4.33 -17.85 -5.07
CA LYS A 69 -3.71 -17.79 -3.74
C LYS A 69 -2.59 -16.75 -3.69
N HIS A 70 -1.80 -16.63 -4.75
CA HIS A 70 -0.75 -15.61 -4.86
C HIS A 70 -1.35 -14.20 -4.84
N ALA A 71 -2.34 -13.93 -5.68
CA ALA A 71 -3.02 -12.63 -5.73
C ALA A 71 -3.68 -12.26 -4.39
N GLU A 72 -4.29 -13.22 -3.70
CA GLU A 72 -4.83 -13.01 -2.35
C GLU A 72 -3.75 -12.68 -1.33
N THR A 73 -2.60 -13.36 -1.41
CA THR A 73 -1.46 -13.16 -0.51
C THR A 73 -0.91 -11.75 -0.67
N ASP A 74 -0.76 -11.29 -1.91
CA ASP A 74 -0.28 -9.95 -2.21
C ASP A 74 -1.25 -8.88 -1.68
N TYR A 75 -2.54 -9.03 -1.94
CA TYR A 75 -3.55 -8.11 -1.40
C TYR A 75 -3.53 -8.06 0.14
N LYS A 76 -3.42 -9.22 0.80
CA LYS A 76 -3.31 -9.30 2.28
C LYS A 76 -2.04 -8.61 2.77
N ARG A 77 -0.90 -8.83 2.11
CA ARG A 77 0.39 -8.20 2.43
C ARG A 77 0.29 -6.68 2.35
N GLN A 78 -0.22 -6.14 1.24
CA GLN A 78 -0.39 -4.69 1.06
C GLN A 78 -1.37 -4.10 2.08
N THR A 79 -2.44 -4.83 2.41
CA THR A 79 -3.40 -4.42 3.44
C THR A 79 -2.76 -4.33 4.83
N SER A 80 -1.92 -5.30 5.19
CA SER A 80 -1.18 -5.30 6.46
C SER A 80 -0.20 -4.14 6.54
N ARG A 81 0.56 -3.86 5.47
CA ARG A 81 1.47 -2.71 5.42
C ARG A 81 0.74 -1.38 5.50
N MET A 82 -0.39 -1.24 4.81
CA MET A 82 -1.24 -0.06 4.93
C MET A 82 -1.67 0.17 6.38
N LYS A 83 -2.18 -0.87 7.07
CA LYS A 83 -2.63 -0.78 8.45
C LYS A 83 -1.51 -0.39 9.41
N LEU A 84 -0.31 -0.92 9.20
CA LEU A 84 0.88 -0.57 9.99
C LEU A 84 1.18 0.94 9.88
N LEU A 85 1.21 1.47 8.65
CA LEU A 85 1.46 2.90 8.41
C LEU A 85 0.34 3.78 8.99
N GLU A 86 -0.92 3.34 8.87
CA GLU A 86 -2.06 4.03 9.49
C GLU A 86 -1.92 4.09 11.00
N GLY A 87 -1.50 3.00 11.66
CA GLY A 87 -1.24 2.96 13.09
C GLY A 87 -0.20 4.00 13.51
N ILE A 88 0.97 4.01 12.87
CA ILE A 88 2.04 4.98 13.17
C ILE A 88 1.55 6.43 12.98
N LEU A 89 0.75 6.68 11.94
CA LEU A 89 0.21 8.02 11.67
C LEU A 89 -0.85 8.43 12.69
N ILE A 90 -1.69 7.50 13.15
CA ILE A 90 -2.64 7.74 14.24
C ILE A 90 -1.89 8.12 15.52
N ASP A 91 -0.85 7.37 15.89
CA ASP A 91 -0.06 7.64 17.10
C ASP A 91 0.61 9.03 17.06
N ARG A 92 1.00 9.50 15.86
CA ARG A 92 1.69 10.78 15.68
C ARG A 92 0.77 11.99 15.53
N MET A 93 -0.36 11.81 14.85
CA MET A 93 -1.24 12.91 14.45
C MET A 93 -2.55 12.94 15.25
N GLY A 94 -2.84 11.86 15.99
CA GLY A 94 -4.09 11.68 16.74
C GLY A 94 -5.28 11.26 15.88
N TYR A 95 -5.10 11.04 14.57
CA TYR A 95 -6.19 10.63 13.67
C TYR A 95 -5.69 9.82 12.47
N LYS A 96 -6.59 9.03 11.89
CA LYS A 96 -6.35 8.28 10.64
C LYS A 96 -6.53 9.20 9.43
N PRO A 97 -5.51 9.41 8.57
CA PRO A 97 -5.67 10.26 7.39
C PRO A 97 -6.67 9.68 6.39
N LYS A 98 -7.82 10.34 6.21
CA LYS A 98 -8.88 9.91 5.28
C LYS A 98 -8.41 9.98 3.82
N ARG A 99 -7.73 11.06 3.45
CA ARG A 99 -7.10 11.27 2.14
C ARG A 99 -5.72 11.88 2.35
N VAL A 100 -4.77 11.49 1.50
CA VAL A 100 -3.46 12.14 1.40
C VAL A 100 -3.42 12.80 0.02
N ASP A 101 -3.82 14.06 -0.03
CA ASP A 101 -3.86 14.84 -1.27
C ASP A 101 -2.58 15.67 -1.46
N ASN A 102 -2.38 16.15 -2.69
CA ASN A 102 -1.21 16.98 -3.00
C ASN A 102 -1.23 18.28 -2.19
N LYS A 103 -2.41 18.87 -1.94
CA LYS A 103 -2.54 20.09 -1.13
C LYS A 103 -2.00 19.90 0.29
N LEU A 104 -2.31 18.79 0.95
CA LEU A 104 -1.78 18.46 2.28
C LEU A 104 -0.25 18.30 2.23
N LEU A 105 0.25 17.56 1.25
CA LEU A 105 1.70 17.33 1.12
C LEU A 105 2.44 18.62 0.83
N GLU A 106 1.98 19.43 -0.12
CA GLU A 106 2.55 20.74 -0.47
C GLU A 106 2.55 21.69 0.72
N ALA A 107 1.46 21.77 1.48
CA ALA A 107 1.37 22.61 2.67
C ALA A 107 2.36 22.18 3.78
N LEU A 108 2.54 20.86 3.97
CA LEU A 108 3.53 20.33 4.90
C LEU A 108 4.96 20.60 4.42
N GLN A 109 5.23 20.41 3.14
CA GLN A 109 6.54 20.66 2.54
C GLN A 109 6.93 22.15 2.63
N ALA A 110 6.00 23.06 2.37
CA ALA A 110 6.21 24.49 2.54
C ALA A 110 6.53 24.90 3.98
N LYS A 111 5.90 24.25 4.98
CA LYS A 111 6.22 24.48 6.40
C LYS A 111 7.61 23.95 6.78
N ILE A 112 8.03 22.84 6.17
CA ILE A 112 9.34 22.24 6.40
C ILE A 112 10.44 23.11 5.79
N GLN A 113 10.24 23.62 4.56
CA GLN A 113 11.23 24.47 3.86
C GLN A 113 11.40 25.86 4.48
N ARG A 114 10.41 26.33 5.26
CA ARG A 114 10.49 27.61 6.00
C ARG A 114 11.21 27.48 7.34
N LYS A 115 11.55 26.26 7.76
CA LYS A 115 12.24 25.96 9.02
C LYS A 115 13.71 25.65 8.73
#